data_AF-A0A961IJ82-F1
#
_entry.id   AF-A0A961IJ82-F1
#
_cell.length_a   1.000
_cell.length_b   1.000
_cell.length_c   1.000
_cell.angle_alpha   90.00
_cell.angle_beta   90.00
_cell.angle_gamma   90.00
#
_symmetry.space_group_name_H-M   'P 1'
#
loop_
_entity.id
_entity.type
_entity.pdbx_description
1 polymer ?
#
loop_
_entity_poly.entity_id
_entity_poly.type
_entity_poly.pdbx_seq_one_letter_code
_entity_poly.pdbx_strand_id
1 'polypeptide(L)'
;MEEFEYDKTRKSIGAEGLRKTDRKEMLEKFKGVGGQVQKERAVKKPEPERERGRRAGGGGDLPGNRLPSDIAREKNRAMAERAAASRKLAEAEEKEATGFFARLSIKFRCAVSGLTPFGQDMVQPKFLSLLNLDAKRAIMECQILGNDLFLNNRKTGQAIVKELDQKNPMLVELLERAAALYNRQELSELVGAYSPSSRVSVPLDAIRAPIFSLLRKLYYLKPYQETYLVAAEQAIDIQQREEKKQAALYSQKKKKIRQEWKVLLNTIYPGLVLLAQRAEMKKAEPGSRLFEEMLGVIHEDKIGTREAGTPVGGKPPEEAKAEEPASTDEAGEEGEEEADEKETSPETEKSRELQYGYRLMKILPVQSLRQKHDVKGELKNLDDHDKVFLAYMFLKEFDEEYSFILTTPQIKLDTSYEAGVKQDYRLKMRDAFEESRVCHDAFRSYLHEAEEFHKVSQESGRASNYVEFAKRLSNLEGRRGAQGREARIQIKEYMEKLSAILLALIKDMRGANQIVLNREEPVKFQLERDARKRLNGKAVKDCIMQAYCYTIALADRLEGGDLYGGVIEMSDEEFEEAFRVEAG
;
A
#
# COMPACT_ATOMS: atom_id res chain seq x y z
N MET A 1 39.92 2.05 -11.53
CA MET A 1 40.40 2.65 -10.28
C MET A 1 39.26 3.50 -9.77
N GLU A 2 38.74 3.17 -8.60
CA GLU A 2 37.65 3.94 -7.99
C GLU A 2 38.25 5.15 -7.28
N GLU A 3 37.63 6.31 -7.49
CA GLU A 3 38.07 7.58 -6.89
C GLU A 3 37.44 7.70 -5.50
N PHE A 4 38.27 7.58 -4.46
CA PHE A 4 37.81 7.61 -3.07
C PHE A 4 37.20 8.98 -2.72
N GLU A 5 36.24 9.00 -1.80
CA GLU A 5 35.53 10.23 -1.42
C GLU A 5 36.48 11.34 -0.94
N TYR A 6 37.57 10.97 -0.26
CA TYR A 6 38.63 11.89 0.17
C TYR A 6 39.28 12.66 -1.00
N ASP A 7 39.43 12.05 -2.18
CA ASP A 7 39.96 12.74 -3.37
C ASP A 7 38.93 13.72 -3.95
N LYS A 8 37.64 13.41 -3.85
CA LYS A 8 36.55 14.35 -4.19
C LYS A 8 36.53 15.54 -3.23
N THR A 9 36.65 15.33 -1.92
CA THR A 9 36.74 16.43 -0.93
C THR A 9 38.00 17.27 -1.12
N ARG A 10 39.13 16.64 -1.44
CA ARG A 10 40.40 17.33 -1.69
C ARG A 10 40.36 18.18 -2.97
N LYS A 11 39.67 17.71 -4.01
CA LYS A 11 39.40 18.49 -5.24
C LYS A 11 38.40 19.62 -4.98
N SER A 12 37.30 19.39 -4.28
CA SER A 12 36.27 20.42 -4.03
C SER A 12 36.76 21.57 -3.15
N ILE A 13 37.66 21.30 -2.20
CA ILE A 13 38.32 22.34 -1.36
C ILE A 13 39.42 23.10 -2.13
N GLY A 14 39.73 22.72 -3.38
CA GLY A 14 40.78 23.38 -4.17
C GLY A 14 42.17 23.23 -3.54
N ALA A 15 42.40 22.16 -2.76
CA ALA A 15 43.53 22.00 -1.85
C ALA A 15 44.91 22.07 -2.53
N GLU A 16 44.96 21.87 -3.85
CA GLU A 16 46.21 21.93 -4.63
C GLU A 16 46.65 23.36 -4.95
N GLY A 17 45.72 24.32 -5.07
CA GLY A 17 46.01 25.73 -5.40
C GLY A 17 46.37 26.62 -4.20
N LEU A 18 46.04 26.22 -2.97
CA LEU A 18 46.26 27.02 -1.76
C LEU A 18 47.75 27.19 -1.41
N ARG A 19 48.17 28.40 -1.01
CA ARG A 19 49.57 28.65 -0.57
C ARG A 19 49.83 27.99 0.78
N LYS A 20 51.11 27.73 1.09
CA LYS A 20 51.53 27.01 2.31
C LYS A 20 51.11 27.72 3.62
N THR A 21 50.98 29.04 3.58
CA THR A 21 50.46 29.88 4.66
C THR A 21 48.99 29.55 4.96
N ASP A 22 48.16 29.59 3.92
CA ASP A 22 46.71 29.54 4.01
C ASP A 22 46.26 28.13 4.44
N ARG A 23 46.96 27.09 3.95
CA ARG A 23 46.77 25.70 4.42
C ARG A 23 47.07 25.54 5.91
N LYS A 24 48.03 26.29 6.46
CA LYS A 24 48.37 26.22 7.89
C LYS A 24 47.28 26.90 8.73
N GLU A 25 46.82 28.07 8.30
CA GLU A 25 45.77 28.82 8.99
C GLU A 25 44.42 28.08 8.98
N MET A 26 44.03 27.47 7.86
CA MET A 26 42.84 26.59 7.80
C MET A 26 42.96 25.38 8.72
N LEU A 27 44.16 24.79 8.84
CA LEU A 27 44.38 23.61 9.69
C LEU A 27 44.44 23.95 11.19
N GLU A 28 44.85 25.17 11.54
CA GLU A 28 44.73 25.70 12.91
C GLU A 28 43.28 26.06 13.24
N LYS A 29 42.53 26.70 12.33
CA LYS A 29 41.08 26.94 12.48
C LYS A 29 40.31 25.64 12.65
N PHE A 30 40.56 24.62 11.81
CA PHE A 30 39.91 23.30 11.88
C PHE A 30 40.13 22.61 13.24
N LYS A 31 41.36 22.67 13.78
CA LYS A 31 41.65 22.17 15.14
C LYS A 31 40.99 23.01 16.24
N GLY A 32 40.86 24.32 16.03
CA GLY A 32 40.19 25.23 16.96
C GLY A 32 38.71 24.92 17.18
N VAL A 33 38.01 24.40 16.15
CA VAL A 33 36.61 23.92 16.27
C VAL A 33 36.52 22.44 16.70
N GLY A 34 37.60 21.86 17.24
CA GLY A 34 37.63 20.47 17.73
C GLY A 34 37.90 19.40 16.66
N GLY A 35 38.22 19.78 15.43
CA GLY A 35 38.49 18.85 14.32
C GLY A 35 39.74 17.99 14.54
N GLN A 36 39.57 16.68 14.63
CA GLN A 36 40.67 15.73 14.88
C GLN A 36 41.25 15.18 13.58
N VAL A 37 42.52 15.51 13.27
CA VAL A 37 43.21 15.04 12.06
C VAL A 37 43.63 13.58 12.23
N GLN A 38 42.82 12.65 11.72
CA GLN A 38 43.15 11.22 11.71
C GLN A 38 44.22 10.92 10.64
N LYS A 39 45.26 10.18 11.02
CA LYS A 39 46.24 9.61 10.07
C LYS A 39 45.69 8.30 9.53
N GLU A 40 45.93 8.01 8.26
CA GLU A 40 45.39 6.85 7.47
C GLU A 40 45.53 5.45 8.12
N ARG A 41 46.30 5.29 9.19
CA ARG A 41 46.44 4.02 9.93
C ARG A 41 45.46 3.84 11.09
N ALA A 42 44.67 4.85 11.47
CA ALA A 42 43.88 4.83 12.70
C ALA A 42 42.49 4.18 12.59
N VAL A 43 41.88 4.14 11.40
CA VAL A 43 40.54 3.56 11.23
C VAL A 43 40.64 2.07 10.90
N LYS A 44 40.74 1.25 11.95
CA LYS A 44 40.37 -0.17 11.90
C LYS A 44 39.20 -0.42 12.83
N LYS A 45 38.07 -0.89 12.28
CA LYS A 45 37.00 -1.51 13.08
C LYS A 45 37.56 -2.73 13.84
N PRO A 46 37.05 -3.05 15.04
CA PRO A 46 37.49 -4.20 15.80
C PRO A 46 37.02 -5.51 15.13
N GLU A 47 37.93 -6.47 14.98
CA GLU A 47 37.57 -7.87 14.72
C GLU A 47 37.24 -8.58 16.04
N PRO A 48 36.32 -9.56 16.05
CA PRO A 48 35.89 -10.24 17.28
C PRO A 48 37.00 -11.14 17.87
N GLU A 49 36.97 -11.33 19.19
CA GLU A 49 37.92 -12.18 19.91
C GLU A 49 37.98 -13.59 19.31
N ARG A 50 39.21 -14.03 19.00
CA ARG A 50 39.52 -15.45 18.78
C ARG A 50 40.44 -15.96 19.88
N GLU A 51 40.19 -17.20 20.26
CA GLU A 51 40.62 -17.80 21.51
C GLU A 51 42.14 -17.89 21.70
N ARG A 52 42.56 -17.89 22.96
CA ARG A 52 43.95 -18.13 23.38
C ARG A 52 44.41 -19.53 22.98
N GLY A 53 45.26 -19.64 21.95
CA GLY A 53 45.79 -20.90 21.42
C GLY A 53 47.33 -21.02 21.42
N ARG A 54 47.91 -21.29 22.59
CA ARG A 54 49.25 -21.91 22.84
C ARG A 54 50.53 -21.31 22.24
N ARG A 55 51.50 -21.06 23.13
CA ARG A 55 52.93 -20.88 22.82
C ARG A 55 53.60 -22.22 22.46
N ALA A 56 54.33 -22.22 21.35
CA ALA A 56 55.57 -22.96 21.08
C ALA A 56 56.17 -22.25 19.84
N GLY A 57 57.45 -21.93 19.70
CA GLY A 57 58.66 -22.48 20.32
C GLY A 57 59.63 -22.79 19.18
N GLY A 58 60.54 -21.86 18.87
CA GLY A 58 61.49 -21.95 17.74
C GLY A 58 62.09 -20.59 17.43
N GLY A 59 63.43 -20.48 17.49
CA GLY A 59 64.16 -19.22 17.29
C GLY A 59 64.91 -19.14 15.95
N GLY A 60 65.56 -17.99 15.71
CA GLY A 60 66.29 -17.67 14.47
C GLY A 60 65.32 -17.24 13.35
N ASP A 61 65.22 -15.97 12.96
CA ASP A 61 66.33 -15.06 12.64
C ASP A 61 65.90 -13.58 12.76
N LEU A 62 66.87 -12.67 12.85
CA LEU A 62 66.59 -11.22 12.83
C LEU A 62 66.27 -10.78 11.39
N PRO A 63 65.16 -10.05 11.14
CA PRO A 63 64.73 -9.75 9.78
C PRO A 63 65.69 -8.75 9.13
N GLY A 64 66.30 -9.17 8.02
CA GLY A 64 67.02 -8.27 7.11
C GLY A 64 66.14 -7.09 6.70
N ASN A 65 66.77 -5.93 6.58
CA ASN A 65 66.16 -4.61 6.44
C ASN A 65 65.32 -4.48 5.14
N ARG A 66 64.08 -4.99 5.13
CA ARG A 66 63.16 -4.88 3.98
C ARG A 66 62.69 -3.43 3.84
N LEU A 67 62.89 -2.84 2.67
CA LEU A 67 62.44 -1.48 2.41
C LEU A 67 60.90 -1.41 2.48
N PRO A 68 60.29 -0.28 2.89
CA PRO A 68 58.84 -0.14 2.94
C PRO A 68 58.16 -0.42 1.59
N SER A 69 58.87 -0.20 0.47
CA SER A 69 58.47 -0.56 -0.89
C SER A 69 58.28 -2.07 -1.08
N ASP A 70 59.16 -2.89 -0.50
CA ASP A 70 59.12 -4.35 -0.67
C ASP A 70 57.97 -4.96 0.13
N ILE A 71 57.75 -4.45 1.35
CA ILE A 71 56.60 -4.83 2.19
C ILE A 71 55.27 -4.40 1.53
N ALA A 72 55.24 -3.23 0.88
CA ALA A 72 54.08 -2.79 0.10
C ALA A 72 53.86 -3.66 -1.14
N ARG A 73 54.92 -4.02 -1.87
CA ARG A 73 54.87 -4.90 -3.05
C ARG A 73 54.45 -6.32 -2.70
N GLU A 74 54.93 -6.85 -1.57
CA GLU A 74 54.55 -8.16 -1.01
C GLU A 74 53.09 -8.17 -0.55
N LYS A 75 52.60 -7.09 0.10
CA LYS A 75 51.17 -6.94 0.43
C LYS A 75 50.28 -6.81 -0.81
N ASN A 76 50.68 -6.01 -1.80
CA ASN A 76 49.91 -5.84 -3.04
C ASN A 76 49.87 -7.15 -3.84
N ARG A 77 50.98 -7.92 -3.84
CA ARG A 77 51.03 -9.27 -4.41
C ARG A 77 50.12 -10.23 -3.65
N ALA A 78 50.16 -10.26 -2.32
CA ALA A 78 49.26 -11.09 -1.51
C ALA A 78 47.77 -10.72 -1.66
N MET A 79 47.45 -9.43 -1.84
CA MET A 79 46.09 -9.00 -2.18
C MET A 79 45.69 -9.42 -3.60
N ALA A 80 46.58 -9.30 -4.59
CA ALA A 80 46.34 -9.74 -5.95
C ALA A 80 46.19 -11.28 -6.04
N GLU A 81 46.98 -12.04 -5.30
CA GLU A 81 46.89 -13.50 -5.21
C GLU A 81 45.60 -13.94 -4.49
N ARG A 82 45.16 -13.24 -3.44
CA ARG A 82 43.83 -13.45 -2.82
C ARG A 82 42.68 -13.11 -3.76
N ALA A 83 42.78 -12.01 -4.51
CA ALA A 83 41.78 -11.62 -5.51
C ALA A 83 41.75 -12.57 -6.72
N ALA A 84 42.89 -13.15 -7.10
CA ALA A 84 42.95 -14.19 -8.12
C ALA A 84 42.39 -15.53 -7.61
N ALA A 85 42.61 -15.87 -6.33
CA ALA A 85 42.04 -17.05 -5.70
C ALA A 85 40.51 -16.95 -5.57
N SER A 86 39.98 -15.79 -5.13
CA SER A 86 38.53 -15.58 -5.07
C SER A 86 37.86 -15.59 -6.45
N ARG A 87 38.51 -15.02 -7.48
CA ARG A 87 38.04 -15.14 -8.87
C ARG A 87 38.03 -16.59 -9.37
N LYS A 88 39.09 -17.37 -9.11
CA LYS A 88 39.14 -18.79 -9.48
C LYS A 88 38.07 -19.64 -8.80
N LEU A 89 37.77 -19.35 -7.52
CA LEU A 89 36.67 -19.99 -6.80
C LEU A 89 35.32 -19.59 -7.40
N ALA A 90 35.11 -18.30 -7.66
CA ALA A 90 33.88 -17.79 -8.30
C ALA A 90 33.64 -18.40 -9.70
N GLU A 91 34.68 -18.53 -10.52
CA GLU A 91 34.63 -19.21 -11.82
C GLU A 91 34.37 -20.72 -11.71
N ALA A 92 34.86 -21.36 -10.65
CA ALA A 92 34.60 -22.79 -10.41
C ALA A 92 33.15 -23.03 -9.97
N GLU A 93 32.64 -22.22 -9.04
CA GLU A 93 31.22 -22.20 -8.64
C GLU A 93 30.31 -21.98 -9.85
N GLU A 94 30.62 -21.01 -10.72
CA GLU A 94 29.79 -20.74 -11.90
C GLU A 94 29.84 -21.89 -12.92
N LYS A 95 30.99 -22.54 -13.12
CA LYS A 95 31.11 -23.74 -13.97
C LYS A 95 30.35 -24.94 -13.41
N GLU A 96 30.33 -25.13 -12.09
CA GLU A 96 29.52 -26.17 -11.46
C GLU A 96 28.03 -25.86 -11.58
N ALA A 97 27.61 -24.63 -11.27
CA ALA A 97 26.22 -24.18 -11.35
C ALA A 97 25.65 -24.17 -12.77
N THR A 98 26.48 -23.93 -13.79
CA THR A 98 26.09 -23.92 -15.22
C THR A 98 26.39 -25.22 -15.97
N GLY A 99 26.98 -26.22 -15.31
CA GLY A 99 27.36 -27.49 -15.94
C GLY A 99 26.18 -28.29 -16.51
N PHE A 100 26.45 -29.21 -17.44
CA PHE A 100 25.41 -30.02 -18.10
C PHE A 100 24.51 -30.77 -17.08
N PHE A 101 25.12 -31.43 -16.09
CA PHE A 101 24.38 -32.12 -15.02
C PHE A 101 23.60 -31.16 -14.12
N ALA A 102 24.11 -29.96 -13.86
CA ALA A 102 23.37 -28.93 -13.11
C ALA A 102 22.12 -28.49 -13.87
N ARG A 103 22.26 -28.11 -15.15
CA ARG A 103 21.14 -27.76 -16.05
C ARG A 103 20.10 -28.88 -16.15
N LEU A 104 20.55 -30.13 -16.28
CA LEU A 104 19.67 -31.30 -16.32
C LEU A 104 18.95 -31.52 -14.98
N SER A 105 19.64 -31.34 -13.86
CA SER A 105 19.06 -31.48 -12.51
C SER A 105 18.00 -30.42 -12.21
N ILE A 106 18.17 -29.17 -12.70
CA ILE A 106 17.14 -28.12 -12.61
C ILE A 106 15.91 -28.54 -13.41
N LYS A 107 16.08 -28.93 -14.69
CA LYS A 107 14.98 -29.41 -15.54
C LYS A 107 14.22 -30.58 -14.90
N PHE A 108 14.93 -31.52 -14.29
CA PHE A 108 14.32 -32.63 -13.55
C PHE A 108 13.57 -32.17 -12.30
N ARG A 109 14.17 -31.35 -11.43
CA ARG A 109 13.54 -30.82 -10.21
C ARG A 109 12.26 -30.02 -10.54
N CYS A 110 12.30 -29.16 -11.56
CA CYS A 110 11.13 -28.39 -12.00
C CYS A 110 10.01 -29.27 -12.57
N ALA A 111 10.35 -30.37 -13.25
CA ALA A 111 9.38 -31.33 -13.75
C ALA A 111 8.73 -32.15 -12.62
N VAL A 112 9.53 -32.69 -11.69
CA VAL A 112 9.03 -33.45 -10.52
C VAL A 112 8.17 -32.57 -9.60
N SER A 113 8.53 -31.29 -9.45
CA SER A 113 7.76 -30.33 -8.65
C SER A 113 6.51 -29.79 -9.35
N GLY A 114 6.22 -30.20 -10.59
CA GLY A 114 5.06 -29.72 -11.36
C GLY A 114 5.12 -28.23 -11.73
N LEU A 115 6.32 -27.67 -11.88
CA LEU A 115 6.55 -26.27 -12.22
C LEU A 115 6.63 -26.05 -13.73
N THR A 116 7.41 -26.88 -14.43
CA THR A 116 7.59 -26.83 -15.90
C THR A 116 7.60 -28.24 -16.49
N PRO A 117 7.01 -28.51 -17.68
CA PRO A 117 7.23 -29.77 -18.38
C PRO A 117 8.73 -30.02 -18.62
N PHE A 118 9.15 -31.28 -18.64
CA PHE A 118 10.58 -31.59 -18.82
C PHE A 118 11.09 -31.10 -20.18
N GLY A 119 12.15 -30.30 -20.15
CA GLY A 119 12.78 -29.77 -21.37
C GLY A 119 12.14 -28.51 -21.97
N GLN A 120 10.90 -28.17 -21.61
CA GLN A 120 10.20 -26.98 -22.12
C GLN A 120 10.30 -25.79 -21.15
N ASP A 121 10.44 -24.58 -21.68
CA ASP A 121 10.55 -23.33 -20.91
C ASP A 121 9.15 -22.70 -20.69
N MET A 122 8.21 -23.55 -20.29
CA MET A 122 6.78 -23.23 -20.09
C MET A 122 6.39 -23.57 -18.65
N VAL A 123 5.66 -22.68 -17.97
CA VAL A 123 5.18 -22.89 -16.59
C VAL A 123 3.80 -23.55 -16.61
N GLN A 124 3.62 -24.59 -15.81
CA GLN A 124 2.41 -25.39 -15.79
C GLN A 124 1.22 -24.62 -15.17
N PRO A 125 -0.01 -24.80 -15.71
CA PRO A 125 -1.23 -24.17 -15.18
C PRO A 125 -1.47 -24.44 -13.70
N LYS A 126 -1.03 -25.60 -13.17
CA LYS A 126 -1.17 -25.96 -11.76
C LYS A 126 -0.41 -25.00 -10.83
N PHE A 127 0.82 -24.63 -11.20
CA PHE A 127 1.61 -23.68 -10.40
C PHE A 127 1.14 -22.23 -10.61
N LEU A 128 0.70 -21.87 -11.83
CA LEU A 128 0.11 -20.55 -12.08
C LEU A 128 -1.20 -20.36 -11.32
N SER A 129 -2.01 -21.41 -11.17
CA SER A 129 -3.20 -21.42 -10.31
C SER A 129 -2.84 -21.25 -8.83
N LEU A 130 -1.77 -21.92 -8.36
CA LEU A 130 -1.22 -21.76 -7.01
C LEU A 130 -0.76 -20.31 -6.74
N LEU A 131 -0.12 -19.66 -7.73
CA LEU A 131 0.24 -18.24 -7.64
C LEU A 131 -0.99 -17.33 -7.65
N ASN A 132 -1.97 -17.59 -8.53
CA ASN A 132 -3.16 -16.76 -8.65
C ASN A 132 -4.09 -16.82 -7.44
N LEU A 133 -4.19 -17.99 -6.79
CA LEU A 133 -5.07 -18.19 -5.64
C LEU A 133 -4.28 -17.99 -4.34
N ASP A 134 -3.36 -18.89 -4.05
CA ASP A 134 -2.74 -18.99 -2.73
C ASP A 134 -1.67 -17.92 -2.50
N ALA A 135 -0.81 -17.63 -3.50
CA ALA A 135 0.20 -16.58 -3.34
C ALA A 135 -0.43 -15.18 -3.28
N LYS A 136 -1.37 -14.84 -4.19
CA LYS A 136 -2.09 -13.57 -4.12
C LYS A 136 -2.82 -13.40 -2.79
N ARG A 137 -3.57 -14.42 -2.34
CA ARG A 137 -4.26 -14.43 -1.05
C ARG A 137 -3.30 -14.19 0.12
N ALA A 138 -2.19 -14.91 0.17
CA ALA A 138 -1.25 -14.79 1.27
C ALA A 138 -0.53 -13.43 1.30
N ILE A 139 -0.20 -12.86 0.14
CA ILE A 139 0.40 -11.53 0.02
C ILE A 139 -0.60 -10.43 0.40
N MET A 140 -1.87 -10.55 -0.04
CA MET A 140 -2.94 -9.63 0.38
C MET A 140 -3.17 -9.69 1.88
N GLU A 141 -3.13 -10.87 2.51
CA GLU A 141 -3.30 -10.97 3.97
C GLU A 141 -2.19 -10.25 4.74
N CYS A 142 -0.95 -10.30 4.25
CA CYS A 142 0.17 -9.57 4.86
C CYS A 142 -0.04 -8.04 4.78
N GLN A 143 -0.57 -7.54 3.66
CA GLN A 143 -0.90 -6.12 3.50
C GLN A 143 -2.11 -5.70 4.35
N ILE A 144 -3.18 -6.51 4.35
CA ILE A 144 -4.38 -6.27 5.18
C ILE A 144 -3.98 -6.18 6.66
N LEU A 145 -3.14 -7.10 7.14
CA LEU A 145 -2.64 -7.06 8.52
C LEU A 145 -1.76 -5.81 8.76
N GLY A 146 -0.87 -5.45 7.84
CA GLY A 146 -0.06 -4.23 7.97
C GLY A 146 -0.91 -2.96 8.06
N ASN A 147 -1.89 -2.81 7.18
CA ASN A 147 -2.83 -1.69 7.19
C ASN A 147 -3.68 -1.67 8.46
N ASP A 148 -4.13 -2.84 8.93
CA ASP A 148 -4.95 -2.96 10.14
C ASP A 148 -4.16 -2.67 11.43
N LEU A 149 -2.88 -3.02 11.48
CA LEU A 149 -2.00 -2.71 12.61
C LEU A 149 -1.54 -1.24 12.63
N PHE A 150 -1.28 -0.62 11.48
CA PHE A 150 -0.64 0.70 11.42
C PHE A 150 -1.54 1.86 10.98
N LEU A 151 -2.53 1.62 10.10
CA LEU A 151 -3.32 2.67 9.45
C LEU A 151 -4.76 2.77 9.99
N ASN A 152 -5.43 1.63 10.26
CA ASN A 152 -6.84 1.62 10.68
C ASN A 152 -7.11 2.41 11.98
N ASN A 153 -6.16 2.42 12.92
CA ASN A 153 -6.27 3.22 14.14
C ASN A 153 -4.90 3.78 14.53
N ARG A 154 -4.70 5.08 14.26
CA ARG A 154 -3.41 5.75 14.49
C ARG A 154 -2.92 5.69 15.94
N LYS A 155 -3.81 5.65 16.95
CA LYS A 155 -3.42 5.50 18.36
C LYS A 155 -2.86 4.09 18.63
N THR A 156 -3.58 3.07 18.15
CA THR A 156 -3.16 1.67 18.27
C THR A 156 -1.86 1.41 17.49
N GLY A 157 -1.73 1.95 16.27
CA GLY A 157 -0.51 1.87 15.47
C GLY A 157 0.69 2.52 16.15
N GLN A 158 0.52 3.72 16.72
CA GLN A 158 1.57 4.37 17.51
C GLN A 158 1.96 3.55 18.76
N ALA A 159 1.00 2.92 19.45
CA ALA A 159 1.29 2.03 20.58
C ALA A 159 2.06 0.77 20.15
N ILE A 160 1.66 0.14 19.04
CA ILE A 160 2.33 -1.03 18.45
C ILE A 160 3.77 -0.68 18.07
N VAL A 161 3.99 0.40 17.32
CA VAL A 161 5.33 0.83 16.91
C VAL A 161 6.20 1.11 18.14
N LYS A 162 5.68 1.84 19.13
CA LYS A 162 6.41 2.18 20.36
C LYS A 162 6.82 0.94 21.18
N GLU A 163 5.92 -0.02 21.38
CA GLU A 163 6.21 -1.23 22.16
C GLU A 163 7.06 -2.27 21.42
N LEU A 164 6.98 -2.32 20.09
CA LEU A 164 7.85 -3.17 19.27
C LEU A 164 9.25 -2.56 19.13
N ASP A 165 9.38 -1.24 18.95
CA ASP A 165 10.67 -0.55 18.87
C ASP A 165 11.46 -0.63 20.18
N GLN A 166 10.77 -0.56 21.33
CA GLN A 166 11.38 -0.78 22.64
C GLN A 166 11.96 -2.19 22.82
N LYS A 167 11.46 -3.19 22.08
CA LYS A 167 11.97 -4.56 22.11
C LYS A 167 13.06 -4.78 21.08
N ASN A 168 12.77 -4.46 19.82
CA ASN A 168 13.68 -4.52 18.68
C ASN A 168 13.03 -3.81 17.46
N PRO A 169 13.59 -2.69 16.96
CA PRO A 169 13.08 -1.96 15.79
C PRO A 169 12.91 -2.79 14.51
N MET A 170 13.65 -3.90 14.40
CA MET A 170 13.52 -4.90 13.34
C MET A 170 12.12 -5.52 13.27
N LEU A 171 11.39 -5.63 14.39
CA LEU A 171 10.06 -6.24 14.42
C LEU A 171 9.04 -5.41 13.62
N VAL A 172 9.13 -4.08 13.71
CA VAL A 172 8.31 -3.17 12.90
C VAL A 172 8.77 -3.20 11.44
N GLU A 173 10.09 -3.18 11.19
CA GLU A 173 10.65 -3.27 9.83
C GLU A 173 10.20 -4.55 9.09
N LEU A 174 10.10 -5.68 9.81
CA LEU A 174 9.60 -6.95 9.27
C LEU A 174 8.11 -6.89 8.91
N LEU A 175 7.29 -6.22 9.72
CA LEU A 175 5.86 -6.04 9.45
C LEU A 175 5.64 -5.10 8.25
N GLU A 176 6.38 -3.99 8.17
CA GLU A 176 6.38 -3.06 7.04
C GLU A 176 6.76 -3.75 5.73
N ARG A 177 7.90 -4.45 5.71
CA ARG A 177 8.39 -5.16 4.51
C ARG A 177 7.48 -6.29 4.07
N ALA A 178 6.78 -6.96 5.00
CA ALA A 178 5.78 -7.96 4.66
C ALA A 178 4.50 -7.34 4.07
N ALA A 179 4.05 -6.19 4.58
CA ALA A 179 2.92 -5.46 4.01
C ALA A 179 3.24 -4.94 2.59
N ALA A 180 4.47 -4.45 2.38
CA ALA A 180 4.99 -4.01 1.09
C ALA A 180 5.24 -5.13 0.06
N LEU A 181 4.97 -6.40 0.40
CA LEU A 181 4.97 -7.50 -0.59
C LEU A 181 3.87 -7.34 -1.63
N TYR A 182 2.75 -6.70 -1.28
CA TYR A 182 1.68 -6.45 -2.23
C TYR A 182 2.03 -5.27 -3.15
N ASN A 183 2.23 -5.56 -4.43
CA ASN A 183 2.16 -4.57 -5.49
C ASN A 183 1.12 -5.03 -6.52
N ARG A 184 0.04 -4.26 -6.69
CA ARG A 184 -1.06 -4.54 -7.63
C ARG A 184 -0.56 -4.73 -9.06
N GLN A 185 0.43 -3.95 -9.50
CA GLN A 185 1.00 -4.04 -10.83
C GLN A 185 1.80 -5.34 -11.00
N GLU A 186 2.80 -5.60 -10.14
CA GLU A 186 3.62 -6.83 -10.22
C GLU A 186 2.78 -8.11 -10.13
N LEU A 187 1.75 -8.15 -9.27
CA LEU A 187 0.85 -9.30 -9.14
C LEU A 187 -0.11 -9.46 -10.33
N SER A 188 -0.38 -8.39 -11.06
CA SER A 188 -1.16 -8.41 -12.30
C SER A 188 -0.28 -8.86 -13.47
N GLU A 189 0.98 -8.43 -13.54
CA GLU A 189 1.96 -8.90 -14.53
C GLU A 189 2.34 -10.38 -14.32
N LEU A 190 2.55 -10.82 -13.07
CA LEU A 190 2.89 -12.21 -12.71
C LEU A 190 1.84 -13.24 -13.20
N VAL A 191 0.58 -12.82 -13.31
CA VAL A 191 -0.54 -13.72 -13.58
C VAL A 191 -1.39 -13.31 -14.78
N GLY A 192 -1.15 -12.14 -15.38
CA GLY A 192 -1.94 -11.62 -16.51
C GLY A 192 -1.86 -12.49 -17.78
N ALA A 193 -0.76 -13.23 -17.95
CA ALA A 193 -0.62 -14.22 -19.01
C ALA A 193 -1.35 -15.55 -18.72
N TYR A 194 -1.86 -15.77 -17.51
CA TYR A 194 -2.59 -16.97 -17.10
C TYR A 194 -4.10 -16.71 -17.04
N SER A 195 -4.87 -17.48 -17.81
CA SER A 195 -6.33 -17.50 -17.73
C SER A 195 -6.80 -18.76 -17.00
N PRO A 196 -7.62 -18.66 -15.93
CA PRO A 196 -8.15 -19.83 -15.22
C PRO A 196 -8.97 -20.78 -16.11
N SER A 197 -9.58 -20.27 -17.19
CA SER A 197 -10.37 -21.05 -18.14
C SER A 197 -9.51 -21.72 -19.23
N SER A 198 -8.30 -21.22 -19.49
CA SER A 198 -7.38 -21.84 -20.45
C SER A 198 -6.32 -22.65 -19.70
N ARG A 199 -6.32 -23.97 -19.88
CA ARG A 199 -5.27 -24.85 -19.31
C ARG A 199 -3.95 -24.77 -20.10
N VAL A 200 -3.64 -23.60 -20.63
CA VAL A 200 -2.48 -23.32 -21.47
C VAL A 200 -1.30 -23.00 -20.56
N SER A 201 -0.13 -23.58 -20.86
CA SER A 201 1.10 -23.26 -20.12
C SER A 201 1.63 -21.90 -20.58
N VAL A 202 2.23 -21.12 -19.68
CA VAL A 202 2.73 -19.76 -19.99
C VAL A 202 4.24 -19.80 -20.22
N PRO A 203 4.79 -19.11 -21.24
CA PRO A 203 6.24 -19.01 -21.42
C PRO A 203 6.93 -18.41 -20.18
N LEU A 204 8.02 -19.03 -19.72
CA LEU A 204 8.72 -18.59 -18.50
C LEU A 204 9.25 -17.15 -18.61
N ASP A 205 9.72 -16.74 -19.79
CA ASP A 205 10.22 -15.38 -20.01
C ASP A 205 9.13 -14.30 -19.85
N ALA A 206 7.85 -14.61 -20.14
CA ALA A 206 6.75 -13.66 -20.01
C ALA A 206 6.46 -13.25 -18.56
N ILE A 207 6.83 -14.09 -17.59
CA ILE A 207 6.64 -13.85 -16.15
C ILE A 207 7.96 -13.76 -15.38
N ARG A 208 9.10 -13.71 -16.09
CA ARG A 208 10.44 -13.69 -15.49
C ARG A 208 10.66 -12.47 -14.59
N ALA A 209 10.43 -11.26 -15.09
CA ALA A 209 10.61 -10.03 -14.31
C ALA A 209 9.81 -10.01 -12.98
N PRO A 210 8.50 -10.27 -12.96
CA PRO A 210 7.74 -10.28 -11.71
C PRO A 210 8.10 -11.47 -10.78
N ILE A 211 8.49 -12.64 -11.31
CA ILE A 211 9.05 -13.73 -10.48
C ILE A 211 10.28 -13.24 -9.73
N PHE A 212 11.22 -12.59 -10.41
CA PHE A 212 12.47 -12.12 -9.81
C PHE A 212 12.25 -10.99 -8.79
N SER A 213 11.33 -10.06 -9.06
CA SER A 213 10.93 -9.02 -8.09
C SER A 213 10.37 -9.63 -6.81
N LEU A 214 9.35 -10.49 -6.93
CA LEU A 214 8.70 -11.13 -5.79
C LEU A 214 9.68 -12.03 -5.01
N LEU A 215 10.50 -12.81 -5.71
CA LEU A 215 11.49 -13.68 -5.08
C LEU A 215 12.57 -12.87 -4.33
N ARG A 216 13.01 -11.72 -4.85
CA ARG A 216 13.95 -10.83 -4.15
C ARG A 216 13.35 -10.30 -2.84
N LYS A 217 12.11 -9.81 -2.86
CA LYS A 217 11.42 -9.33 -1.65
C LYS A 217 11.26 -10.45 -0.61
N LEU A 218 10.85 -11.64 -1.04
CA LEU A 218 10.72 -12.81 -0.16
C LEU A 218 12.08 -13.34 0.33
N TYR A 219 13.16 -13.20 -0.44
CA TYR A 219 14.51 -13.61 -0.04
C TYR A 219 15.00 -12.84 1.19
N TYR A 220 14.78 -11.53 1.26
CA TYR A 220 15.13 -10.74 2.45
C TYR A 220 14.35 -11.16 3.70
N LEU A 221 13.09 -11.56 3.55
CA LEU A 221 12.20 -11.97 4.65
C LEU A 221 12.41 -13.42 5.09
N LYS A 222 12.90 -14.30 4.20
CA LYS A 222 13.00 -15.75 4.47
C LYS A 222 13.83 -16.13 5.70
N PRO A 223 15.00 -15.51 6.00
CA PRO A 223 15.75 -15.79 7.24
C PRO A 223 14.98 -15.45 8.52
N TYR A 224 14.04 -14.51 8.43
CA TYR A 224 13.29 -13.95 9.56
C TYR A 224 11.85 -14.49 9.64
N GLN A 225 11.57 -15.61 8.96
CA GLN A 225 10.25 -16.24 8.88
C GLN A 225 9.53 -16.36 10.24
N GLU A 226 10.22 -16.90 11.24
CA GLU A 226 9.66 -17.09 12.59
C GLU A 226 9.65 -15.77 13.39
N THR A 227 10.64 -14.89 13.16
CA THR A 227 10.71 -13.56 13.79
C THR A 227 9.55 -12.67 13.37
N TYR A 228 9.14 -12.73 12.09
CA TYR A 228 7.94 -12.09 11.59
C TYR A 228 6.67 -12.60 12.27
N LEU A 229 6.52 -13.92 12.45
CA LEU A 229 5.35 -14.47 13.14
C LEU A 229 5.28 -14.01 14.59
N VAL A 230 6.42 -13.94 15.29
CA VAL A 230 6.51 -13.38 16.64
C VAL A 230 6.15 -11.89 16.65
N ALA A 231 6.63 -11.11 15.67
CA ALA A 231 6.28 -9.68 15.53
C ALA A 231 4.77 -9.49 15.30
N ALA A 232 4.19 -10.25 14.37
CA ALA A 232 2.77 -10.19 14.03
C ALA A 232 1.88 -10.61 15.20
N GLU A 233 2.22 -11.69 15.90
CA GLU A 233 1.44 -12.14 17.05
C GLU A 233 1.50 -11.15 18.22
N GLN A 234 2.66 -10.52 18.47
CA GLN A 234 2.79 -9.46 19.48
C GLN A 234 2.06 -8.17 19.08
N ALA A 235 2.12 -7.76 17.81
CA ALA A 235 1.38 -6.60 17.31
C ALA A 235 -0.14 -6.78 17.47
N ILE A 236 -0.65 -7.99 17.18
CA ILE A 236 -2.06 -8.35 17.37
C ILE A 236 -2.44 -8.38 18.87
N ASP A 237 -1.55 -8.81 19.77
CA ASP A 237 -1.81 -8.74 21.23
C ASP A 237 -1.92 -7.30 21.74
N ILE A 238 -1.04 -6.42 21.27
CA ILE A 238 -1.10 -4.98 21.58
C ILE A 238 -2.42 -4.40 21.01
N GLN A 239 -2.76 -4.71 19.75
CA GLN A 239 -4.02 -4.30 19.13
C GLN A 239 -5.24 -4.72 19.95
N GLN A 240 -5.28 -5.98 20.42
CA GLN A 240 -6.36 -6.50 21.25
C GLN A 240 -6.49 -5.75 22.59
N ARG A 241 -5.36 -5.40 23.21
CA ARG A 241 -5.32 -4.68 24.50
C ARG A 241 -5.85 -3.25 24.37
N GLU A 242 -5.51 -2.55 23.28
CA GLU A 242 -5.93 -1.16 23.03
C GLU A 242 -7.39 -1.07 22.54
N GLU A 243 -7.82 -1.95 21.63
CA GLU A 243 -9.15 -1.88 21.01
C GLU A 243 -10.27 -2.57 21.83
N LYS A 244 -9.93 -3.49 22.73
CA LYS A 244 -10.88 -4.20 23.63
C LYS A 244 -12.04 -4.95 22.95
N LYS A 245 -11.96 -5.23 21.64
CA LYS A 245 -12.96 -6.04 20.93
C LYS A 245 -12.90 -7.52 21.33
N GLN A 246 -13.85 -8.32 20.84
CA GLN A 246 -13.96 -9.75 21.17
C GLN A 246 -12.67 -10.54 20.86
N ALA A 247 -12.13 -11.24 21.87
CA ALA A 247 -10.87 -11.99 21.77
C ALA A 247 -10.83 -13.06 20.65
N ALA A 248 -11.99 -13.58 20.26
CA ALA A 248 -12.12 -14.55 19.18
C ALA A 248 -11.59 -14.00 17.83
N LEU A 249 -11.82 -12.71 17.54
CA LEU A 249 -11.40 -12.06 16.30
C LEU A 249 -9.88 -12.04 16.17
N TYR A 250 -9.17 -11.62 17.23
CA TYR A 250 -7.70 -11.57 17.25
C TYR A 250 -7.08 -12.97 17.20
N SER A 251 -7.69 -13.96 17.86
CA SER A 251 -7.28 -15.37 17.74
C SER A 251 -7.43 -15.90 16.31
N GLN A 252 -8.48 -15.51 15.59
CA GLN A 252 -8.63 -15.84 14.17
C GLN A 252 -7.59 -15.13 13.29
N LYS A 253 -7.34 -13.82 13.50
CA LYS A 253 -6.27 -13.06 12.81
C LYS A 253 -4.91 -13.76 12.95
N LYS A 254 -4.49 -14.11 14.18
CA LYS A 254 -3.23 -14.84 14.44
C LYS A 254 -3.17 -16.18 13.70
N LYS A 255 -4.24 -16.98 13.76
CA LYS A 255 -4.30 -18.28 13.06
C LYS A 255 -4.19 -18.12 11.55
N LYS A 256 -4.87 -17.10 10.99
CA LYS A 256 -4.92 -16.80 9.56
C LYS A 256 -3.55 -16.36 9.04
N ILE A 257 -2.93 -15.33 9.62
CA ILE A 257 -1.60 -14.89 9.17
C ILE A 257 -0.54 -16.00 9.30
N ARG A 258 -0.59 -16.80 10.38
CA ARG A 258 0.32 -17.95 10.55
C ARG A 258 0.13 -19.03 9.48
N GLN A 259 -1.08 -19.22 8.96
CA GLN A 259 -1.36 -20.13 7.86
C GLN A 259 -0.87 -19.55 6.52
N GLU A 260 -1.28 -18.32 6.20
CA GLU A 260 -0.93 -17.66 4.93
C GLU A 260 0.59 -17.46 4.78
N TRP A 261 1.28 -17.04 5.85
CA TRP A 261 2.74 -16.87 5.85
C TRP A 261 3.49 -18.20 5.62
N LYS A 262 2.98 -19.31 6.17
CA LYS A 262 3.52 -20.65 5.90
C LYS A 262 3.30 -21.06 4.45
N VAL A 263 2.14 -20.77 3.87
CA VAL A 263 1.90 -21.00 2.44
C VAL A 263 2.91 -20.21 1.60
N LEU A 264 3.09 -18.92 1.90
CA LEU A 264 4.00 -18.05 1.17
C LEU A 264 5.48 -18.51 1.24
N LEU A 265 6.00 -18.77 2.44
CA LEU A 265 7.42 -19.08 2.61
C LEU A 265 7.80 -20.57 2.53
N ASN A 266 6.87 -21.50 2.75
CA ASN A 266 7.16 -22.94 2.68
C ASN A 266 6.61 -23.61 1.41
N THR A 267 5.57 -23.05 0.76
CA THR A 267 4.99 -23.61 -0.46
C THR A 267 5.34 -22.79 -1.70
N ILE A 268 5.11 -21.47 -1.68
CA ILE A 268 5.34 -20.61 -2.86
C ILE A 268 6.83 -20.33 -3.08
N TYR A 269 7.54 -19.88 -2.04
CA TYR A 269 8.95 -19.49 -2.13
C TYR A 269 9.87 -20.58 -2.75
N PRO A 270 9.82 -21.87 -2.35
CA PRO A 270 10.67 -22.90 -2.99
C PRO A 270 10.35 -23.11 -4.48
N GLY A 271 9.08 -22.93 -4.88
CA GLY A 271 8.68 -22.98 -6.29
C GLY A 271 9.26 -21.82 -7.10
N LEU A 272 9.23 -20.60 -6.54
CA LEU A 272 9.86 -19.42 -7.15
C LEU A 272 11.38 -19.58 -7.27
N VAL A 273 12.07 -20.11 -6.25
CA VAL A 273 13.52 -20.42 -6.30
C VAL A 273 13.85 -21.35 -7.48
N LEU A 274 13.10 -22.44 -7.64
CA LEU A 274 13.31 -23.39 -8.72
C LEU A 274 12.99 -22.77 -10.10
N LEU A 275 11.99 -21.91 -10.22
CA LEU A 275 11.71 -21.19 -11.47
C LEU A 275 12.79 -20.15 -11.82
N ALA A 276 13.37 -19.45 -10.84
CA ALA A 276 14.48 -18.54 -11.07
C ALA A 276 15.75 -19.29 -11.54
N GLN A 277 16.09 -20.41 -10.89
CA GLN A 277 17.15 -21.32 -11.35
C GLN A 277 16.89 -21.85 -12.78
N ARG A 278 15.61 -22.09 -13.14
CA ARG A 278 15.19 -22.55 -14.47
C ARG A 278 15.29 -21.47 -15.54
N ALA A 279 14.99 -20.21 -15.21
CA ALA A 279 15.06 -19.08 -16.13
C ALA A 279 16.51 -18.71 -16.47
N GLU A 280 17.41 -18.74 -15.48
CA GLU A 280 18.84 -18.44 -15.67
C GLU A 280 19.67 -19.67 -16.03
N MET A 281 19.09 -20.87 -15.94
CA MET A 281 19.76 -22.16 -16.12
C MET A 281 21.02 -22.33 -15.22
N LYS A 282 21.01 -21.68 -14.06
CA LYS A 282 22.06 -21.69 -13.03
C LYS A 282 21.57 -22.38 -11.77
N LYS A 283 22.26 -23.44 -11.34
CA LYS A 283 21.98 -24.14 -10.07
C LYS A 283 22.65 -23.38 -8.92
N ALA A 284 22.03 -22.30 -8.46
CA ALA A 284 22.49 -21.50 -7.32
C ALA A 284 21.57 -21.68 -6.11
N GLU A 285 22.11 -22.07 -4.96
CA GLU A 285 21.31 -22.31 -3.75
C GLU A 285 21.08 -21.00 -2.96
N PRO A 286 19.92 -20.81 -2.30
CA PRO A 286 19.67 -19.60 -1.51
C PRO A 286 20.77 -19.36 -0.45
N GLY A 287 21.25 -18.12 -0.34
CA GLY A 287 22.39 -17.77 0.53
C GLY A 287 23.77 -17.91 -0.14
N SER A 288 23.87 -18.48 -1.35
CA SER A 288 25.12 -18.46 -2.13
C SER A 288 25.31 -17.12 -2.86
N ARG A 289 26.57 -16.70 -3.04
CA ARG A 289 26.94 -15.50 -3.82
C ARG A 289 26.30 -15.49 -5.20
N LEU A 290 26.35 -16.62 -5.91
CA LEU A 290 25.73 -16.77 -7.24
C LEU A 290 24.21 -16.53 -7.22
N PHE A 291 23.52 -16.89 -6.12
CA PHE A 291 22.08 -16.67 -6.00
C PHE A 291 21.75 -15.20 -5.69
N GLU A 292 22.58 -14.52 -4.87
CA GLU A 292 22.46 -13.08 -4.62
C GLU A 292 22.75 -12.25 -5.87
N GLU A 293 23.78 -12.61 -6.65
CA GLU A 293 24.10 -12.01 -7.96
C GLU A 293 22.97 -12.24 -8.98
N MET A 294 22.44 -13.46 -9.05
CA MET A 294 21.32 -13.83 -9.92
C MET A 294 20.04 -13.04 -9.60
N LEU A 295 19.78 -12.78 -8.30
CA LEU A 295 18.63 -11.99 -7.87
C LEU A 295 18.83 -10.48 -7.99
N GLY A 296 20.07 -9.98 -8.10
CA GLY A 296 20.38 -8.56 -7.97
C GLY A 296 20.11 -8.04 -6.56
N VAL A 297 20.60 -8.75 -5.54
CA VAL A 297 20.45 -8.39 -4.12
C VAL A 297 21.29 -7.15 -3.79
N ILE A 298 20.64 -6.12 -3.29
CA ILE A 298 21.25 -4.87 -2.81
C ILE A 298 21.49 -5.02 -1.31
N HIS A 299 22.67 -4.63 -0.80
CA HIS A 299 22.97 -4.79 0.63
C HIS A 299 22.22 -3.78 1.53
N GLU A 300 21.81 -2.64 0.99
CA GLU A 300 21.01 -1.61 1.67
C GLU A 300 19.57 -2.09 1.93
N ASP A 301 19.04 -2.99 1.08
CA ASP A 301 17.74 -3.64 1.27
C ASP A 301 17.75 -4.71 2.37
N LYS A 302 18.90 -5.03 3.00
CA LYS A 302 18.94 -6.06 4.06
C LYS A 302 18.21 -5.56 5.32
N ILE A 303 17.50 -6.47 5.98
CA ILE A 303 16.67 -6.15 7.14
C ILE A 303 17.55 -5.88 8.37
N GLY A 304 17.20 -4.86 9.16
CA GLY A 304 17.95 -4.40 10.33
C GLY A 304 18.56 -3.00 10.18
N THR A 305 18.07 -2.20 9.23
CA THR A 305 18.52 -0.83 8.98
C THR A 305 17.63 0.24 9.62
N ARG A 306 16.45 -0.14 10.14
CA ARG A 306 15.50 0.80 10.77
C ARG A 306 15.95 1.22 12.17
N GLU A 307 16.00 2.53 12.41
CA GLU A 307 16.27 3.10 13.73
C GLU A 307 14.98 3.17 14.59
N ALA A 308 15.12 3.17 15.91
CA ALA A 308 13.97 3.24 16.81
C ALA A 308 13.28 4.61 16.70
N GLY A 309 11.95 4.61 16.54
CA GLY A 309 11.17 5.85 16.40
C GLY A 309 11.11 6.41 14.98
N THR A 310 11.70 5.76 13.97
CA THR A 310 11.45 6.12 12.56
C THR A 310 9.95 5.89 12.23
N PRO A 311 9.24 6.87 11.66
CA PRO A 311 7.82 6.70 11.32
C PRO A 311 7.65 5.64 10.23
N VAL A 312 6.59 4.83 10.40
CA VAL A 312 6.18 3.79 9.44
C VAL A 312 5.95 4.43 8.07
N GLY A 313 6.64 3.93 7.04
CA GLY A 313 6.57 4.49 5.68
C GLY A 313 7.71 5.43 5.27
N GLY A 314 8.72 5.62 6.12
CA GLY A 314 10.06 6.01 5.65
C GLY A 314 10.21 7.41 5.06
N LYS A 315 9.82 8.46 5.80
CA LYS A 315 10.34 9.84 5.62
C LYS A 315 10.46 10.56 6.97
N PRO A 316 11.63 11.11 7.34
CA PRO A 316 11.77 11.95 8.53
C PRO A 316 11.00 13.28 8.40
N PRO A 317 10.49 13.88 9.48
CA PRO A 317 9.75 15.15 9.42
C PRO A 317 10.61 16.40 9.13
N GLU A 318 11.95 16.30 9.19
CA GLU A 318 12.82 17.48 9.24
C GLU A 318 13.14 18.11 7.87
N GLU A 319 13.14 17.33 6.78
CA GLU A 319 13.44 17.87 5.43
C GLU A 319 12.25 18.59 4.78
N ALA A 320 11.06 18.53 5.39
CA ALA A 320 9.88 19.30 4.94
C ALA A 320 9.86 20.76 5.44
N LYS A 321 10.88 21.19 6.20
CA LYS A 321 10.97 22.55 6.79
C LYS A 321 11.99 23.48 6.11
N ALA A 322 12.61 23.07 5.01
CA ALA A 322 13.75 23.77 4.41
C ALA A 322 13.42 24.69 3.21
N GLU A 323 12.19 24.64 2.66
CA GLU A 323 11.81 25.42 1.46
C GLU A 323 10.42 26.09 1.56
N GLU A 324 10.24 27.03 2.49
CA GLU A 324 9.35 28.19 2.27
C GLU A 324 10.04 29.49 2.74
N PRO A 325 9.89 30.62 2.01
CA PRO A 325 10.62 31.85 2.28
C PRO A 325 9.97 32.69 3.38
N ALA A 326 10.80 33.41 4.15
CA ALA A 326 10.33 34.33 5.18
C ALA A 326 9.85 35.67 4.61
N SER A 327 8.65 36.09 5.02
CA SER A 327 8.18 37.49 5.01
C SER A 327 7.09 37.65 6.08
N THR A 328 7.48 38.01 7.32
CA THR A 328 7.34 39.36 7.89
C THR A 328 5.90 39.77 8.21
N ASP A 329 5.55 39.68 9.49
CA ASP A 329 4.46 40.43 10.13
C ASP A 329 4.73 41.94 10.07
N GLU A 330 3.68 42.76 9.90
CA GLU A 330 3.42 43.95 10.74
C GLU A 330 1.90 44.14 10.94
N ALA A 331 1.52 44.75 12.07
CA ALA A 331 0.25 44.54 12.77
C ALA A 331 -0.87 45.59 12.53
N GLY A 332 -2.05 45.29 13.09
CA GLY A 332 -3.21 46.18 13.33
C GLY A 332 -4.51 45.36 13.43
N GLU A 333 -4.92 44.84 14.60
CA GLU A 333 -5.88 45.46 15.56
C GLU A 333 -7.21 45.91 14.88
N GLU A 334 -8.43 45.52 15.29
CA GLU A 334 -9.01 44.86 16.50
C GLU A 334 -9.94 43.67 16.07
N GLY A 335 -10.48 42.75 16.90
CA GLY A 335 -10.41 42.47 18.35
C GLY A 335 -11.55 41.49 18.79
N GLU A 336 -11.32 40.65 19.83
CA GLU A 336 -12.26 39.74 20.55
C GLU A 336 -12.92 38.58 19.72
N GLU A 337 -13.04 37.31 20.15
CA GLU A 337 -12.81 36.60 21.43
C GLU A 337 -12.35 35.13 21.17
N GLU A 338 -11.77 34.43 22.17
CA GLU A 338 -11.06 33.13 22.01
C GLU A 338 -11.95 31.87 21.89
N ALA A 339 -11.52 30.86 21.09
CA ALA A 339 -11.88 29.44 21.29
C ALA A 339 -10.90 28.42 20.63
N ASP A 340 -9.68 28.28 21.19
CA ASP A 340 -8.84 27.06 21.16
C ASP A 340 -8.53 26.39 19.79
N GLU A 341 -7.80 27.09 18.91
CA GLU A 341 -7.22 26.50 17.69
C GLU A 341 -6.06 25.53 18.01
N LYS A 342 -6.40 24.27 18.26
CA LYS A 342 -5.44 23.16 18.16
C LYS A 342 -5.07 22.91 16.69
N GLU A 343 -3.79 23.06 16.35
CA GLU A 343 -3.21 22.69 15.06
C GLU A 343 -3.71 21.31 14.60
N THR A 344 -4.66 21.29 13.66
CA THR A 344 -5.18 20.04 13.13
C THR A 344 -4.24 19.46 12.09
N SER A 345 -3.63 18.32 12.42
CA SER A 345 -2.99 17.48 11.41
C SER A 345 -3.98 17.17 10.26
N PRO A 346 -3.54 17.05 8.99
CA PRO A 346 -4.44 16.82 7.86
C PRO A 346 -5.23 15.50 7.94
N GLU A 347 -4.78 14.54 8.77
CA GLU A 347 -5.57 13.33 9.09
C GLU A 347 -6.74 13.61 10.04
N THR A 348 -6.58 14.54 10.99
CA THR A 348 -7.68 15.00 11.85
C THR A 348 -8.71 15.83 11.09
N GLU A 349 -8.32 16.56 10.04
CA GLU A 349 -9.28 17.23 9.14
C GLU A 349 -10.12 16.21 8.38
N LYS A 350 -9.48 15.27 7.66
CA LYS A 350 -10.17 14.18 6.96
C LYS A 350 -11.11 13.39 7.88
N SER A 351 -10.70 13.14 9.13
CA SER A 351 -11.54 12.48 10.13
C SER A 351 -12.77 13.33 10.54
N ARG A 352 -12.64 14.65 10.66
CA ARG A 352 -13.78 15.57 10.93
C ARG A 352 -14.73 15.66 9.74
N GLU A 353 -14.20 15.73 8.52
CA GLU A 353 -14.95 15.82 7.27
C GLU A 353 -15.74 14.52 7.02
N LEU A 354 -15.13 13.35 7.25
CA LEU A 354 -15.78 12.04 7.19
C LEU A 354 -16.91 11.91 8.24
N GLN A 355 -16.65 12.29 9.50
CA GLN A 355 -17.67 12.30 10.56
C GLN A 355 -18.83 13.25 10.28
N TYR A 356 -18.56 14.39 9.63
CA TYR A 356 -19.62 15.29 9.16
C TYR A 356 -20.42 14.67 8.01
N GLY A 357 -19.75 13.98 7.07
CA GLY A 357 -20.38 13.18 6.01
C GLY A 357 -21.37 12.14 6.53
N TYR A 358 -20.98 11.30 7.50
CA TYR A 358 -21.91 10.34 8.11
C TYR A 358 -23.12 11.04 8.77
N ARG A 359 -22.90 12.19 9.43
CA ARG A 359 -24.01 12.98 10.00
C ARG A 359 -24.98 13.45 8.91
N LEU A 360 -24.51 13.89 7.74
CA LEU A 360 -25.38 14.25 6.61
C LEU A 360 -26.22 13.07 6.09
N MET A 361 -25.66 11.85 6.11
CA MET A 361 -26.34 10.63 5.70
C MET A 361 -27.39 10.17 6.73
N LYS A 362 -27.15 10.38 8.03
CA LYS A 362 -28.09 10.03 9.11
C LYS A 362 -29.28 11.00 9.29
N ILE A 363 -29.37 12.08 8.50
CA ILE A 363 -30.47 13.07 8.58
C ILE A 363 -31.84 12.46 8.27
N LEU A 364 -31.91 11.48 7.37
CA LEU A 364 -33.14 10.78 7.01
C LEU A 364 -33.01 9.29 7.35
N PRO A 365 -33.95 8.68 8.09
CA PRO A 365 -33.97 7.24 8.30
C PRO A 365 -34.31 6.52 7.00
N VAL A 366 -33.95 5.23 6.91
CA VAL A 366 -34.10 4.40 5.70
C VAL A 366 -35.53 4.41 5.16
N GLN A 367 -36.53 4.33 6.04
CA GLN A 367 -37.95 4.34 5.64
C GLN A 367 -38.35 5.68 4.99
N SER A 368 -37.81 6.80 5.46
CA SER A 368 -38.04 8.12 4.85
C SER A 368 -37.30 8.27 3.52
N LEU A 369 -36.09 7.72 3.38
CA LEU A 369 -35.38 7.66 2.10
C LEU A 369 -36.19 6.87 1.06
N ARG A 370 -36.73 5.70 1.44
CA ARG A 370 -37.62 4.92 0.57
C ARG A 370 -38.87 5.71 0.17
N GLN A 371 -39.55 6.36 1.12
CA GLN A 371 -40.75 7.17 0.82
C GLN A 371 -40.44 8.36 -0.12
N LYS A 372 -39.26 8.97 0.00
CA LYS A 372 -38.82 10.09 -0.85
C LYS A 372 -38.45 9.63 -2.27
N HIS A 373 -37.73 8.51 -2.39
CA HIS A 373 -37.08 8.09 -3.64
C HIS A 373 -37.80 6.95 -4.39
N ASP A 374 -38.66 6.18 -3.74
CA ASP A 374 -39.44 5.07 -4.32
C ASP A 374 -40.97 5.38 -4.34
N VAL A 375 -41.34 6.61 -4.73
CA VAL A 375 -42.74 7.08 -4.78
C VAL A 375 -43.66 6.17 -5.60
N LYS A 376 -43.11 5.45 -6.58
CA LYS A 376 -43.85 4.54 -7.46
C LYS A 376 -43.92 3.09 -6.95
N GLY A 377 -43.18 2.74 -5.89
CA GLY A 377 -43.06 1.35 -5.42
C GLY A 377 -42.39 0.42 -6.43
N GLU A 378 -41.44 0.94 -7.21
CA GLU A 378 -40.60 0.17 -8.13
C GLU A 378 -39.59 -0.70 -7.34
N LEU A 379 -39.19 -0.29 -6.13
CA LEU A 379 -38.19 -0.99 -5.29
C LEU A 379 -38.80 -1.82 -4.14
N LYS A 380 -40.13 -1.99 -4.13
CA LYS A 380 -40.90 -2.68 -3.07
C LYS A 380 -40.51 -4.14 -2.79
N ASN A 381 -39.81 -4.80 -3.72
CA ASN A 381 -39.35 -6.19 -3.60
C ASN A 381 -37.93 -6.30 -3.00
N LEU A 382 -37.24 -5.18 -2.77
CA LEU A 382 -35.94 -5.14 -2.10
C LEU A 382 -36.15 -4.87 -0.61
N ASP A 383 -35.39 -5.57 0.24
CA ASP A 383 -35.40 -5.35 1.69
C ASP A 383 -34.79 -3.99 2.05
N ASP A 384 -35.16 -3.42 3.20
CA ASP A 384 -34.46 -2.27 3.78
C ASP A 384 -33.05 -2.64 4.25
N HIS A 385 -32.79 -3.92 4.55
CA HIS A 385 -31.48 -4.45 4.94
C HIS A 385 -30.54 -4.73 3.75
N ASP A 386 -31.01 -4.59 2.50
CA ASP A 386 -30.19 -4.81 1.30
C ASP A 386 -29.15 -3.69 1.13
N LYS A 387 -27.86 -4.03 1.24
CA LYS A 387 -26.73 -3.09 1.11
C LYS A 387 -26.70 -2.38 -0.24
N VAL A 388 -27.21 -3.00 -1.30
CA VAL A 388 -27.27 -2.44 -2.65
C VAL A 388 -28.42 -1.44 -2.76
N PHE A 389 -29.58 -1.76 -2.17
CA PHE A 389 -30.69 -0.82 -2.02
C PHE A 389 -30.25 0.42 -1.22
N LEU A 390 -29.62 0.23 -0.05
CA LEU A 390 -29.14 1.31 0.81
C LEU A 390 -28.11 2.20 0.10
N ALA A 391 -27.11 1.60 -0.57
CA ALA A 391 -26.15 2.34 -1.38
C ALA A 391 -26.82 3.20 -2.46
N TYR A 392 -27.86 2.67 -3.11
CA TYR A 392 -28.62 3.39 -4.13
C TYR A 392 -29.52 4.50 -3.56
N MET A 393 -30.11 4.31 -2.38
CA MET A 393 -30.83 5.36 -1.66
C MET A 393 -29.90 6.53 -1.30
N PHE A 394 -28.68 6.24 -0.87
CA PHE A 394 -27.68 7.29 -0.59
C PHE A 394 -27.15 7.97 -1.85
N LEU A 395 -27.01 7.27 -2.98
CA LEU A 395 -26.76 7.89 -4.28
C LEU A 395 -27.93 8.81 -4.68
N LYS A 396 -29.18 8.37 -4.50
CA LYS A 396 -30.36 9.17 -4.86
C LYS A 396 -30.51 10.44 -4.04
N GLU A 397 -30.23 10.39 -2.74
CA GLU A 397 -30.15 11.59 -1.89
C GLU A 397 -28.99 12.51 -2.30
N PHE A 398 -27.87 11.96 -2.78
CA PHE A 398 -26.78 12.76 -3.37
C PHE A 398 -27.22 13.47 -4.66
N ASP A 399 -27.81 12.72 -5.60
CA ASP A 399 -28.36 13.27 -6.85
C ASP A 399 -29.29 14.45 -6.57
N GLU A 400 -30.19 14.27 -5.60
CA GLU A 400 -31.26 15.21 -5.36
C GLU A 400 -30.80 16.49 -4.60
N GLU A 401 -29.92 16.36 -3.61
CA GLU A 401 -29.57 17.47 -2.70
C GLU A 401 -28.21 18.13 -3.02
N TYR A 402 -27.29 17.40 -3.64
CA TYR A 402 -25.88 17.81 -3.78
C TYR A 402 -25.41 17.88 -5.23
N SER A 403 -25.88 17.03 -6.15
CA SER A 403 -25.36 16.97 -7.53
C SER A 403 -25.50 18.27 -8.34
N PHE A 404 -26.39 19.18 -7.94
CA PHE A 404 -26.57 20.47 -8.62
C PHE A 404 -25.27 21.29 -8.69
N ILE A 405 -24.32 21.11 -7.76
CA ILE A 405 -23.03 21.84 -7.78
C ILE A 405 -22.23 21.52 -9.05
N LEU A 406 -22.49 20.36 -9.68
CA LEU A 406 -21.77 19.90 -10.86
C LEU A 406 -22.25 20.56 -12.15
N THR A 407 -23.48 21.08 -12.16
CA THR A 407 -24.15 21.60 -13.36
C THR A 407 -24.56 23.07 -13.22
N THR A 408 -24.66 23.61 -12.01
CA THR A 408 -25.20 24.95 -11.77
C THR A 408 -24.28 26.07 -12.30
N PRO A 409 -24.82 27.06 -13.04
CA PRO A 409 -24.07 28.25 -13.40
C PRO A 409 -23.78 29.18 -12.21
N GLN A 410 -24.43 28.95 -11.05
CA GLN A 410 -24.24 29.78 -9.84
C GLN A 410 -22.86 29.63 -9.21
N ILE A 411 -22.14 28.54 -9.48
CA ILE A 411 -20.74 28.38 -9.10
C ILE A 411 -19.90 28.88 -10.28
N LYS A 412 -19.11 29.95 -10.07
CA LYS A 412 -18.24 30.56 -11.08
C LYS A 412 -16.87 29.87 -10.99
N LEU A 413 -16.53 29.09 -12.01
CA LEU A 413 -15.28 28.35 -12.12
C LEU A 413 -14.43 28.92 -13.26
N ASP A 414 -13.17 29.22 -12.98
CA ASP A 414 -12.17 29.55 -14.01
C ASP A 414 -11.33 28.31 -14.38
N THR A 415 -10.55 28.40 -15.45
CA THR A 415 -9.62 27.35 -15.89
C THR A 415 -8.23 27.57 -15.30
N SER A 416 -7.69 26.59 -14.58
CA SER A 416 -6.33 26.64 -14.04
C SER A 416 -5.33 25.91 -14.93
N TYR A 417 -4.04 26.12 -14.69
CA TYR A 417 -2.94 25.45 -15.38
C TYR A 417 -2.08 24.71 -14.35
N GLU A 418 -2.27 23.40 -14.23
CA GLU A 418 -1.48 22.54 -13.36
C GLU A 418 -0.39 21.83 -14.20
N ALA A 419 0.87 21.98 -13.81
CA ALA A 419 2.03 21.38 -14.51
C ALA A 419 2.06 21.64 -16.04
N GLY A 420 1.58 22.80 -16.48
CA GLY A 420 1.48 23.18 -17.90
C GLY A 420 0.27 22.61 -18.66
N VAL A 421 -0.58 21.82 -18.00
CA VAL A 421 -1.83 21.29 -18.57
C VAL A 421 -3.00 22.17 -18.15
N LYS A 422 -3.80 22.63 -19.12
CA LYS A 422 -5.04 23.35 -18.85
C LYS A 422 -6.07 22.41 -18.20
N GLN A 423 -6.52 22.75 -17.01
CA GLN A 423 -7.55 22.04 -16.26
C GLN A 423 -8.87 22.82 -16.34
N ASP A 424 -9.87 22.23 -16.99
CA ASP A 424 -11.22 22.78 -17.03
C ASP A 424 -12.12 22.06 -16.00
N TYR A 425 -12.33 22.70 -14.85
CA TYR A 425 -13.12 22.13 -13.76
C TYR A 425 -14.63 22.15 -14.05
N ARG A 426 -15.11 23.07 -14.90
CA ARG A 426 -16.50 23.07 -15.36
C ARG A 426 -16.77 21.84 -16.23
N LEU A 427 -15.84 21.52 -17.14
CA LEU A 427 -15.89 20.31 -17.97
C LEU A 427 -15.84 19.06 -17.09
N LYS A 428 -14.83 18.93 -16.20
CA LYS A 428 -14.70 17.78 -15.29
C LYS A 428 -15.97 17.53 -14.45
N MET A 429 -16.58 18.58 -13.91
CA MET A 429 -17.82 18.46 -13.13
C MET A 429 -19.00 17.99 -13.96
N ARG A 430 -19.19 18.52 -15.17
CA ARG A 430 -20.26 18.08 -16.08
C ARG A 430 -20.06 16.63 -16.51
N ASP A 431 -18.84 16.26 -16.89
CA ASP A 431 -18.53 14.91 -17.35
C ASP A 431 -18.71 13.89 -16.20
N ALA A 432 -18.38 14.25 -14.95
CA ALA A 432 -18.73 13.45 -13.77
C ALA A 432 -20.25 13.37 -13.53
N PHE A 433 -21.02 14.44 -13.77
CA PHE A 433 -22.48 14.38 -13.69
C PHE A 433 -23.10 13.45 -14.75
N GLU A 434 -22.53 13.36 -15.95
CA GLU A 434 -22.99 12.43 -16.98
C GLU A 434 -22.67 10.96 -16.64
N GLU A 435 -21.55 10.72 -15.96
CA GLU A 435 -21.08 9.39 -15.54
C GLU A 435 -21.92 8.76 -14.41
N SER A 436 -22.68 9.55 -13.63
CA SER A 436 -23.60 9.02 -12.60
C SER A 436 -24.64 8.05 -13.18
N ARG A 437 -24.94 8.16 -14.48
CA ARG A 437 -25.79 7.21 -15.23
C ARG A 437 -25.30 5.77 -15.14
N VAL A 438 -23.98 5.55 -15.14
CA VAL A 438 -23.37 4.21 -15.01
C VAL A 438 -23.79 3.56 -13.68
N CYS A 439 -23.83 4.34 -12.59
CA CYS A 439 -24.30 3.86 -11.29
C CYS A 439 -25.78 3.46 -11.33
N HIS A 440 -26.63 4.24 -12.01
CA HIS A 440 -28.04 3.91 -12.19
C HIS A 440 -28.25 2.67 -13.07
N ASP A 441 -27.47 2.48 -14.12
CA ASP A 441 -27.58 1.33 -15.02
C ASP A 441 -27.07 0.03 -14.37
N ALA A 442 -26.02 0.12 -13.54
CA ALA A 442 -25.58 -0.99 -12.69
C ALA A 442 -26.66 -1.37 -11.67
N PHE A 443 -27.30 -0.39 -11.02
CA PHE A 443 -28.41 -0.66 -10.10
C PHE A 443 -29.66 -1.23 -10.80
N ARG A 444 -30.01 -0.75 -12.00
CA ARG A 444 -31.10 -1.34 -12.81
C ARG A 444 -30.82 -2.79 -13.17
N SER A 445 -29.57 -3.11 -13.49
CA SER A 445 -29.12 -4.48 -13.75
C SER A 445 -29.26 -5.35 -12.50
N TYR A 446 -28.89 -4.84 -11.32
CA TYR A 446 -29.15 -5.51 -10.04
C TYR A 446 -30.65 -5.73 -9.78
N LEU A 447 -31.48 -4.70 -9.94
CA LEU A 447 -32.93 -4.75 -9.72
C LEU A 447 -33.59 -5.82 -10.60
N HIS A 448 -33.18 -5.94 -11.86
CA HIS A 448 -33.67 -6.99 -12.78
C HIS A 448 -33.38 -8.40 -12.24
N GLU A 449 -32.14 -8.68 -11.81
CA GLU A 449 -31.78 -9.98 -11.22
C GLU A 449 -32.52 -10.24 -9.90
N ALA A 450 -32.68 -9.22 -9.06
CA ALA A 450 -33.38 -9.31 -7.78
C ALA A 450 -34.88 -9.61 -7.98
N GLU A 451 -35.52 -8.96 -8.96
CA GLU A 451 -36.88 -9.28 -9.37
C GLU A 451 -37.01 -10.70 -9.95
N GLU A 452 -36.07 -11.15 -10.80
CA GLU A 452 -36.10 -12.51 -11.35
C GLU A 452 -35.93 -13.55 -10.25
N PHE A 453 -35.00 -13.33 -9.32
CA PHE A 453 -34.81 -14.15 -8.13
C PHE A 453 -36.08 -14.21 -7.26
N HIS A 454 -36.72 -13.08 -6.98
CA HIS A 454 -37.95 -13.01 -6.18
C HIS A 454 -39.16 -13.67 -6.88
N LYS A 455 -39.28 -13.53 -8.21
CA LYS A 455 -40.33 -14.22 -8.99
C LYS A 455 -40.15 -15.74 -8.91
N VAL A 456 -38.91 -16.23 -9.10
CA VAL A 456 -38.61 -17.66 -9.05
C VAL A 456 -38.67 -18.23 -7.63
N SER A 457 -38.26 -17.51 -6.59
CA SER A 457 -38.38 -18.01 -5.21
C SER A 457 -39.84 -18.26 -4.82
N GLN A 458 -40.77 -17.42 -5.28
CA GLN A 458 -42.21 -17.60 -5.09
C GLN A 458 -42.83 -18.75 -5.93
N GLU A 459 -42.19 -19.20 -7.02
CA GLU A 459 -42.62 -20.36 -7.81
C GLU A 459 -42.43 -21.71 -7.07
N SER A 460 -41.72 -21.73 -5.93
CA SER A 460 -41.38 -22.95 -5.18
C SER A 460 -42.58 -23.82 -4.78
N GLY A 461 -43.79 -23.27 -4.71
CA GLY A 461 -45.02 -24.02 -4.41
C GLY A 461 -45.58 -24.84 -5.59
N ARG A 462 -44.98 -24.78 -6.79
CA ARG A 462 -45.51 -25.41 -8.02
C ARG A 462 -44.50 -26.24 -8.82
N ALA A 463 -43.22 -26.25 -8.45
CA ALA A 463 -42.18 -26.93 -9.24
C ALA A 463 -42.13 -28.45 -8.98
N SER A 464 -42.43 -29.26 -10.00
CA SER A 464 -42.37 -30.73 -9.89
C SER A 464 -40.95 -31.30 -9.72
N ASN A 465 -39.90 -30.53 -10.03
CA ASN A 465 -38.50 -30.96 -10.02
C ASN A 465 -37.66 -30.10 -9.07
N TYR A 466 -37.63 -30.47 -7.78
CA TYR A 466 -36.91 -29.75 -6.72
C TYR A 466 -35.43 -29.47 -7.05
N VAL A 467 -34.73 -30.43 -7.67
CA VAL A 467 -33.29 -30.31 -7.99
C VAL A 467 -33.02 -29.26 -9.09
N GLU A 468 -33.92 -29.14 -10.06
CA GLU A 468 -33.79 -28.13 -11.13
C GLU A 468 -34.14 -26.74 -10.60
N PHE A 469 -35.16 -26.66 -9.76
CA PHE A 469 -35.52 -25.45 -9.03
C PHE A 469 -34.37 -24.92 -8.16
N ALA A 470 -33.77 -25.77 -7.32
CA ALA A 470 -32.65 -25.39 -6.46
C ALA A 470 -31.42 -24.90 -7.26
N LYS A 471 -31.10 -25.54 -8.40
CA LYS A 471 -30.04 -25.08 -9.31
C LYS A 471 -30.36 -23.73 -9.95
N ARG A 472 -31.60 -23.52 -10.41
CA ARG A 472 -32.04 -22.24 -10.99
C ARG A 472 -31.96 -21.11 -9.96
N LEU A 473 -32.43 -21.37 -8.73
CA LEU A 473 -32.41 -20.41 -7.64
C LEU A 473 -30.97 -20.01 -7.24
N SER A 474 -30.07 -21.00 -7.07
CA SER A 474 -28.66 -20.75 -6.75
C SER A 474 -27.93 -19.99 -7.86
N ASN A 475 -28.24 -20.26 -9.13
CA ASN A 475 -27.68 -19.49 -10.25
C ASN A 475 -28.16 -18.02 -10.25
N LEU A 476 -29.44 -17.78 -9.97
CA LEU A 476 -30.00 -16.42 -9.86
C LEU A 476 -29.44 -15.68 -8.64
N GLU A 477 -29.27 -16.34 -7.51
CA GLU A 477 -28.61 -15.79 -6.33
C GLU A 477 -27.16 -15.38 -6.64
N GLY A 478 -26.42 -16.23 -7.36
CA GLY A 478 -25.07 -15.92 -7.83
C GLY A 478 -25.01 -14.71 -8.77
N ARG A 479 -25.99 -14.55 -9.67
CA ARG A 479 -26.12 -13.37 -10.55
C ARG A 479 -26.51 -12.11 -9.77
N ARG A 480 -27.49 -12.20 -8.87
CA ARG A 480 -27.91 -11.15 -7.93
C ARG A 480 -26.70 -10.63 -7.12
N GLY A 481 -25.89 -11.54 -6.56
CA GLY A 481 -24.66 -11.19 -5.83
C GLY A 481 -23.51 -10.66 -6.69
N ALA A 482 -23.44 -11.04 -7.98
CA ALA A 482 -22.49 -10.42 -8.92
C ALA A 482 -22.89 -8.98 -9.24
N GLN A 483 -24.13 -8.74 -9.70
CA GLN A 483 -24.63 -7.40 -10.03
C GLN A 483 -24.69 -6.49 -8.80
N GLY A 484 -25.01 -7.01 -7.63
CA GLY A 484 -25.03 -6.24 -6.37
C GLY A 484 -23.64 -5.83 -5.87
N ARG A 485 -22.57 -6.55 -6.26
CA ARG A 485 -21.19 -6.08 -6.05
C ARG A 485 -20.81 -5.04 -7.10
N GLU A 486 -21.15 -5.27 -8.37
CA GLU A 486 -20.87 -4.33 -9.45
C GLU A 486 -21.51 -2.95 -9.19
N ALA A 487 -22.79 -2.91 -8.85
CA ALA A 487 -23.50 -1.67 -8.52
C ALA A 487 -22.83 -0.89 -7.36
N ARG A 488 -22.40 -1.57 -6.29
CA ARG A 488 -21.68 -0.94 -5.17
C ARG A 488 -20.29 -0.44 -5.57
N ILE A 489 -19.56 -1.17 -6.42
CA ILE A 489 -18.26 -0.75 -6.96
C ILE A 489 -18.41 0.50 -7.83
N GLN A 490 -19.37 0.52 -8.76
CA GLN A 490 -19.62 1.68 -9.62
C GLN A 490 -19.98 2.93 -8.80
N ILE A 491 -20.83 2.80 -7.76
CA ILE A 491 -21.15 3.91 -6.85
C ILE A 491 -19.90 4.39 -6.09
N LYS A 492 -19.05 3.46 -5.60
CA LYS A 492 -17.81 3.79 -4.90
C LYS A 492 -16.84 4.57 -5.80
N GLU A 493 -16.55 4.05 -6.99
CA GLU A 493 -15.62 4.66 -7.95
C GLU A 493 -16.10 6.04 -8.41
N TYR A 494 -17.42 6.21 -8.63
CA TYR A 494 -18.03 7.50 -8.90
C TYR A 494 -17.84 8.50 -7.75
N MET A 495 -18.13 8.08 -6.51
CA MET A 495 -17.98 8.94 -5.33
C MET A 495 -16.53 9.32 -5.05
N GLU A 496 -15.58 8.40 -5.26
CA GLU A 496 -14.14 8.66 -5.16
C GLU A 496 -13.69 9.70 -6.19
N LYS A 497 -14.01 9.50 -7.47
CA LYS A 497 -13.70 10.44 -8.54
C LYS A 497 -14.27 11.83 -8.26
N LEU A 498 -15.50 11.88 -7.76
CA LEU A 498 -16.17 13.13 -7.42
C LEU A 498 -15.51 13.82 -6.22
N SER A 499 -15.13 13.06 -5.18
CA SER A 499 -14.40 13.58 -4.03
C SER A 499 -13.05 14.20 -4.44
N ALA A 500 -12.35 13.62 -5.42
CA ALA A 500 -11.09 14.15 -5.92
C ALA A 500 -11.25 15.49 -6.66
N ILE A 501 -12.31 15.64 -7.45
CA ILE A 501 -12.66 16.91 -8.12
C ILE A 501 -13.00 17.99 -7.08
N LEU A 502 -13.86 17.66 -6.10
CA LEU A 502 -14.27 18.61 -5.07
C LEU A 502 -13.12 19.00 -4.13
N LEU A 503 -12.24 18.06 -3.78
CA LEU A 503 -11.05 18.34 -2.96
C LEU A 503 -10.08 19.32 -3.62
N ALA A 504 -9.93 19.27 -4.95
CA ALA A 504 -9.13 20.25 -5.67
C ALA A 504 -9.71 21.67 -5.57
N LEU A 505 -11.04 21.81 -5.67
CA LEU A 505 -11.71 23.10 -5.47
C LEU A 505 -11.61 23.58 -4.00
N ILE A 506 -11.69 22.67 -3.03
CA ILE A 506 -11.50 23.01 -1.61
C ILE A 506 -10.08 23.50 -1.34
N LYS A 507 -9.06 22.86 -1.92
CA LYS A 507 -7.66 23.31 -1.82
C LYS A 507 -7.45 24.69 -2.44
N ASP A 508 -8.06 24.95 -3.60
CA ASP A 508 -8.04 26.28 -4.21
C ASP A 508 -8.67 27.35 -3.31
N MET A 509 -9.87 27.09 -2.77
CA MET A 509 -10.57 28.02 -1.87
C MET A 509 -9.80 28.28 -0.56
N ARG A 510 -9.07 27.28 -0.03
CA ARG A 510 -8.18 27.42 1.14
C ARG A 510 -6.85 28.12 0.81
N GLY A 511 -6.45 28.17 -0.46
CA GLY A 511 -5.16 28.70 -0.92
C GLY A 511 -5.30 29.85 -1.91
N ALA A 512 -4.89 29.63 -3.16
CA ALA A 512 -4.71 30.68 -4.16
C ALA A 512 -6.01 31.35 -4.65
N ASN A 513 -7.19 30.73 -4.44
CA ASN A 513 -8.50 31.24 -4.85
C ASN A 513 -8.57 31.65 -6.33
N GLN A 514 -8.02 30.83 -7.21
CA GLN A 514 -7.95 31.06 -8.66
C GLN A 514 -9.03 30.32 -9.44
N ILE A 515 -9.56 29.21 -8.91
CA ILE A 515 -10.55 28.37 -9.61
C ILE A 515 -11.97 28.78 -9.20
N VAL A 516 -12.27 28.91 -7.90
CA VAL A 516 -13.63 29.21 -7.41
C VAL A 516 -13.80 30.72 -7.15
N LEU A 517 -14.29 31.45 -8.16
CA LEU A 517 -14.32 32.91 -8.16
C LEU A 517 -15.36 33.52 -7.18
N ASN A 518 -16.35 32.76 -6.74
CA ASN A 518 -17.45 33.28 -5.90
C ASN A 518 -17.74 32.45 -4.65
N ARG A 519 -16.68 32.01 -3.95
CA ARG A 519 -16.76 31.12 -2.78
C ARG A 519 -17.75 31.57 -1.67
N GLU A 520 -17.94 32.88 -1.48
CA GLU A 520 -18.81 33.47 -0.45
C GLU A 520 -20.24 33.80 -0.94
N GLU A 521 -20.52 33.74 -2.25
CA GLU A 521 -21.87 34.05 -2.75
C GLU A 521 -22.86 32.95 -2.32
N PRO A 522 -24.07 33.31 -1.82
CA PRO A 522 -25.06 32.32 -1.41
C PRO A 522 -25.79 31.74 -2.62
N VAL A 523 -25.86 30.40 -2.70
CA VAL A 523 -26.63 29.66 -3.71
C VAL A 523 -28.12 29.87 -3.44
N LYS A 524 -28.89 30.22 -4.49
CA LYS A 524 -30.34 30.46 -4.39
C LYS A 524 -31.11 29.56 -5.34
N PHE A 525 -32.01 28.75 -4.81
CA PHE A 525 -32.92 27.92 -5.59
C PHE A 525 -34.26 28.63 -5.77
N GLN A 526 -34.83 28.54 -6.98
CA GLN A 526 -36.22 28.89 -7.23
C GLN A 526 -37.08 27.70 -6.80
N LEU A 527 -37.51 27.72 -5.55
CA LEU A 527 -38.26 26.64 -4.91
C LEU A 527 -39.77 26.93 -4.97
N GLU A 528 -40.55 25.88 -5.21
CA GLU A 528 -42.00 25.92 -4.99
C GLU A 528 -42.34 26.10 -3.51
N ARG A 529 -43.59 26.46 -3.19
CA ARG A 529 -43.95 27.09 -1.90
C ARG A 529 -43.68 26.27 -0.64
N ASP A 530 -43.47 24.96 -0.77
CA ASP A 530 -43.12 24.04 0.33
C ASP A 530 -41.82 23.23 0.08
N ALA A 531 -41.14 23.44 -1.07
CA ALA A 531 -39.90 22.74 -1.38
C ALA A 531 -38.71 23.33 -0.61
N ARG A 532 -37.88 22.47 -0.01
CA ARG A 532 -36.64 22.87 0.68
C ARG A 532 -35.47 22.03 0.17
N LYS A 533 -34.42 22.69 -0.34
CA LYS A 533 -33.14 22.04 -0.70
C LYS A 533 -32.11 22.28 0.39
N ARG A 534 -31.34 21.25 0.76
CA ARG A 534 -30.34 21.30 1.86
C ARG A 534 -29.29 22.40 1.68
N LEU A 535 -29.00 22.79 0.45
CA LEU A 535 -27.95 23.76 0.09
C LEU A 535 -28.49 25.15 -0.31
N ASN A 536 -29.80 25.40 -0.17
CA ASN A 536 -30.37 26.72 -0.42
C ASN A 536 -29.94 27.74 0.66
N GLY A 537 -29.48 28.92 0.22
CA GLY A 537 -29.02 30.01 1.08
C GLY A 537 -27.60 29.86 1.64
N LYS A 538 -26.92 28.73 1.41
CA LYS A 538 -25.52 28.50 1.85
C LYS A 538 -24.52 29.09 0.86
N ALA A 539 -23.34 29.46 1.35
CA ALA A 539 -22.26 29.94 0.49
C ALA A 539 -21.75 28.83 -0.44
N VAL A 540 -21.21 29.19 -1.61
CA VAL A 540 -20.62 28.23 -2.57
C VAL A 540 -19.59 27.31 -1.90
N LYS A 541 -18.73 27.84 -1.04
CA LYS A 541 -17.73 27.05 -0.29
C LYS A 541 -18.36 25.96 0.57
N ASP A 542 -19.47 26.27 1.25
CA ASP A 542 -20.19 25.32 2.09
C ASP A 542 -20.89 24.27 1.23
N CYS A 543 -21.50 24.68 0.11
CA CYS A 543 -22.13 23.75 -0.84
C CYS A 543 -21.13 22.70 -1.36
N ILE A 544 -19.93 23.13 -1.76
CA ILE A 544 -18.84 22.25 -2.20
C ILE A 544 -18.36 21.37 -1.04
N MET A 545 -18.15 21.93 0.15
CA MET A 545 -17.68 21.19 1.33
C MET A 545 -18.68 20.13 1.79
N GLN A 546 -19.97 20.44 1.88
CA GLN A 546 -20.99 19.48 2.31
C GLN A 546 -21.15 18.32 1.31
N ALA A 547 -21.05 18.60 0.00
CA ALA A 547 -21.01 17.56 -1.01
C ALA A 547 -19.74 16.70 -0.91
N TYR A 548 -18.57 17.30 -0.71
CA TYR A 548 -17.31 16.58 -0.52
C TYR A 548 -17.37 15.63 0.70
N CYS A 549 -17.84 16.12 1.85
CA CYS A 549 -18.02 15.31 3.05
C CYS A 549 -19.00 14.14 2.80
N TYR A 550 -20.07 14.36 2.02
CA TYR A 550 -21.00 13.30 1.65
C TYR A 550 -20.35 12.24 0.74
N THR A 551 -19.59 12.64 -0.29
CA THR A 551 -18.98 11.69 -1.23
C THR A 551 -17.93 10.81 -0.55
N ILE A 552 -17.07 11.38 0.31
CA ILE A 552 -16.09 10.58 1.06
C ILE A 552 -16.75 9.60 2.03
N ALA A 553 -17.85 9.99 2.69
CA ALA A 553 -18.56 9.11 3.62
C ALA A 553 -19.31 7.97 2.92
N LEU A 554 -19.91 8.21 1.75
CA LEU A 554 -20.53 7.13 0.98
C LEU A 554 -19.47 6.20 0.37
N ALA A 555 -18.34 6.72 -0.12
CA ALA A 555 -17.23 5.89 -0.61
C ALA A 555 -16.67 4.98 0.49
N ASP A 556 -16.40 5.52 1.69
CA ASP A 556 -15.90 4.78 2.84
C ASP A 556 -16.83 3.63 3.28
N ARG A 557 -18.15 3.89 3.36
CA ARG A 557 -19.16 2.85 3.67
C ARG A 557 -19.15 1.70 2.66
N LEU A 558 -18.80 1.98 1.41
CA LEU A 558 -18.73 1.01 0.32
C LEU A 558 -17.35 0.34 0.18
N GLU A 559 -16.28 0.94 0.71
CA GLU A 559 -14.93 0.37 0.69
C GLU A 559 -14.66 -0.59 1.85
N GLY A 560 -15.07 -0.22 3.06
CA GLY A 560 -14.79 -1.00 4.28
C GLY A 560 -15.82 -0.87 5.41
N GLY A 561 -16.82 0.00 5.28
CA GLY A 561 -17.89 0.17 6.27
C GLY A 561 -19.04 -0.84 6.14
N ASP A 562 -20.20 -0.46 6.67
CA ASP A 562 -21.39 -1.30 6.79
C ASP A 562 -21.96 -1.78 5.44
N LEU A 563 -21.86 -0.97 4.39
CA LEU A 563 -22.33 -1.31 3.04
C LEU A 563 -21.34 -2.19 2.26
N TYR A 564 -20.18 -2.54 2.84
CA TYR A 564 -19.20 -3.47 2.25
C TYR A 564 -19.59 -4.96 2.43
N GLY A 565 -18.85 -5.85 1.77
CA GLY A 565 -18.91 -7.29 2.00
C GLY A 565 -19.66 -8.10 0.93
N GLY A 566 -19.43 -9.42 0.96
CA GLY A 566 -19.95 -10.36 -0.04
C GLY A 566 -21.41 -10.79 0.15
N VAL A 567 -21.97 -10.60 1.35
CA VAL A 567 -23.40 -10.81 1.64
C VAL A 567 -24.16 -9.53 1.23
N ILE A 568 -25.34 -9.71 0.65
CA ILE A 568 -26.18 -8.62 0.12
C ILE A 568 -27.01 -7.99 1.23
N GLU A 569 -27.65 -8.82 2.05
CA GLU A 569 -28.50 -8.43 3.16
C GLU A 569 -27.64 -8.24 4.43
N MET A 570 -27.91 -7.19 5.19
CA MET A 570 -27.38 -7.01 6.56
C MET A 570 -28.15 -7.86 7.54
N SER A 571 -27.48 -8.29 8.61
CA SER A 571 -28.16 -8.77 9.81
C SER A 571 -28.84 -7.62 10.56
N ASP A 572 -29.88 -7.94 11.34
CA ASP A 572 -30.60 -6.96 12.18
C ASP A 572 -29.63 -6.21 13.13
N GLU A 573 -28.61 -6.92 13.67
CA GLU A 573 -27.58 -6.33 14.55
C GLU A 573 -26.70 -5.31 13.80
N GLU A 574 -26.24 -5.62 12.59
CA GLU A 574 -25.49 -4.68 11.73
C GLU A 574 -26.35 -3.48 11.31
N PHE A 575 -27.64 -3.70 11.00
CA PHE A 575 -28.56 -2.64 10.62
C PHE A 575 -28.84 -1.69 11.79
N GLU A 576 -29.08 -2.21 13.01
CA GLU A 576 -29.18 -1.36 14.19
C GLU A 576 -27.89 -0.59 14.46
N GLU A 577 -26.71 -1.22 14.45
CA GLU A 577 -25.44 -0.53 14.73
C GLU A 577 -25.18 0.61 13.72
N ALA A 578 -25.41 0.38 12.43
CA ALA A 578 -25.16 1.37 11.39
C ALA A 578 -26.21 2.51 11.34
N PHE A 579 -27.51 2.20 11.52
CA PHE A 579 -28.62 3.12 11.23
C PHE A 579 -29.41 3.61 12.45
N ARG A 580 -29.15 3.11 13.66
CA ARG A 580 -29.80 3.63 14.88
C ARG A 580 -29.52 5.12 15.04
N VAL A 581 -30.61 5.88 15.09
CA VAL A 581 -30.61 7.28 15.49
C VAL A 581 -30.56 7.31 17.00
N GLU A 582 -29.47 7.83 17.57
CA GLU A 582 -29.48 8.22 18.98
C GLU A 582 -30.50 9.35 19.13
N ALA A 583 -31.54 9.12 19.93
CA ALA A 583 -32.52 10.13 20.27
C ALA A 583 -31.90 11.11 21.27
N GLY A 584 -31.29 12.17 20.73
CA GLY A 584 -30.77 13.34 21.46
C GLY A 584 -31.55 14.60 21.11
#